data_AF-A0A9P1MFY9-F1
#
_entry.id   AF-A0A9P1MFY9-F1
#
_cell.length_a   1.000
_cell.length_b   1.000
_cell.length_c   1.000
_cell.angle_alpha   90.00
_cell.angle_beta   90.00
_cell.angle_gamma   90.00
#
_symmetry.space_group_name_H-M   'P 1'
#
loop_
_entity.id
_entity.type
_entity.pdbx_description
1 polymer ?
#
loop_
_entity_poly.entity_id
_entity_poly.type
_entity_poly.pdbx_seq_one_letter_code
_entity_poly.pdbx_strand_id
1 'polypeptide(L)'
;MDIQSLITDADGDAIFTYTPRSSDFPQHDIDFRSEDAFRSTTNDELTTPFLRNDPRPLLCHDADIENFYLLSPDATSLAATLPEQSSYAVASVGLDGLPTEIHEAILDHLFGFRISPQSKSSVDLACVTKPWGTLHRYSRRKEISQLALVSRVWRPLIQSRLYRHIKIQGSHDSLVRAANFFMDHPHLANYVRHLEAWFPVFQPRYGQSATDANSTPVVTAAREEGLATAASYQLPYNNASLKQVFEFIGLILPGVSVLTLEGGERRKAPKVRNSPPASLGGFVSKSVPVLASIRTLVTKGQWNLLREDCDFSFLMAAFPNLCEWHGTYSRPKSKSYLTMARFLPRLPSTITHLSLFLEADYRREMSTPGYAYKVAQQVHFCAKLAEATPALEHLSYTGRICRAFFDVAALKANPRLTRLKSIDLTVKNICRSPEFQSSGTGIFDVSFIQNFENLVLGAIRSMEALTALNFLRIRYVDLGKSTMHNWATIVQSHLMLTTGLAESAVPPLNPYFLMRDGRCTGVWSDTLLRELARVRPMAQYEELTENFGDLAWNKDGRLYVSTQGNRLRVRSLKISSYRIIQSNSRP
;
A
#
# COMPACT_ATOMS: atom_id res chain seq x y z
N MET A 1 25.00 -4.14 -28.45
CA MET A 1 24.55 -3.13 -27.47
C MET A 1 23.09 -2.90 -27.72
N ASP A 2 22.24 -3.26 -26.75
CA ASP A 2 20.79 -3.04 -26.84
C ASP A 2 20.24 -2.81 -25.41
N ILE A 3 19.91 -1.56 -25.12
CA ILE A 3 19.48 -1.04 -23.80
C ILE A 3 17.95 -1.22 -23.63
N GLN A 4 17.27 -1.97 -24.50
CA GLN A 4 15.82 -2.09 -24.46
C GLN A 4 15.25 -3.00 -23.35
N SER A 5 16.07 -3.83 -22.69
CA SER A 5 15.55 -4.95 -21.86
C SER A 5 15.77 -4.83 -20.35
N LEU A 6 16.15 -3.65 -19.84
CA LEU A 6 16.62 -3.47 -18.46
C LEU A 6 15.60 -2.85 -17.50
N ILE A 7 14.60 -2.13 -18.00
CA ILE A 7 13.55 -1.53 -17.19
C ILE A 7 12.28 -1.50 -18.05
N THR A 8 11.30 -2.33 -17.70
CA THR A 8 9.97 -2.30 -18.31
C THR A 8 9.01 -1.58 -17.38
N ASP A 9 8.07 -0.81 -17.94
CA ASP A 9 6.91 -0.35 -17.20
C ASP A 9 5.90 -1.49 -16.95
N ALA A 10 4.68 -1.16 -16.53
CA ALA A 10 3.64 -2.16 -16.31
C ALA A 10 3.10 -2.80 -17.60
N ASP A 11 3.42 -2.22 -18.76
CA ASP A 11 2.89 -2.58 -20.08
C ASP A 11 3.94 -3.26 -20.99
N GLY A 12 5.23 -3.22 -20.61
CA GLY A 12 6.30 -3.95 -21.27
C GLY A 12 7.17 -3.12 -22.22
N ASP A 13 7.02 -1.79 -22.23
CA ASP A 13 7.73 -0.92 -23.17
C ASP A 13 9.12 -0.48 -22.66
N ALA A 14 10.05 -0.30 -23.61
CA ALA A 14 11.46 0.02 -23.36
C ALA A 14 11.67 1.52 -23.06
N ILE A 15 12.50 1.83 -22.05
CA ILE A 15 12.59 3.17 -21.44
C ILE A 15 13.70 4.09 -22.01
N PHE A 16 14.65 3.65 -22.85
CA PHE A 16 15.68 4.56 -23.39
C PHE A 16 16.11 4.28 -24.84
N THR A 17 16.17 5.37 -25.62
CA THR A 17 16.98 5.48 -26.83
C THR A 17 18.04 6.55 -26.58
N TYR A 18 19.33 6.18 -26.63
CA TYR A 18 20.45 7.10 -26.63
C TYR A 18 21.27 6.83 -27.89
N THR A 19 21.34 7.82 -28.78
CA THR A 19 22.31 7.88 -29.88
C THR A 19 23.40 8.86 -29.48
N PRO A 20 24.70 8.47 -29.51
CA PRO A 20 25.77 9.42 -29.30
C PRO A 20 25.86 10.31 -30.54
N ARG A 21 25.71 11.64 -30.37
CA ARG A 21 26.12 12.60 -31.40
C ARG A 21 27.55 13.02 -31.13
N SER A 22 28.38 12.89 -32.17
CA SER A 22 29.75 13.37 -32.21
C SER A 22 29.80 14.89 -32.00
N SER A 23 30.93 15.33 -31.45
CA SER A 23 31.42 16.70 -31.51
C SER A 23 31.35 17.22 -32.95
N ASP A 24 30.63 18.32 -33.15
CA ASP A 24 31.06 19.52 -33.89
C ASP A 24 29.86 20.48 -34.03
N PHE A 25 30.04 21.71 -33.55
CA PHE A 25 29.17 22.83 -33.88
C PHE A 25 29.49 23.30 -35.32
N PRO A 26 28.47 23.70 -36.09
CA PRO A 26 28.45 25.11 -36.45
C PRO A 26 27.06 25.77 -36.40
N GLN A 27 27.14 27.09 -36.42
CA GLN A 27 26.14 28.14 -36.29
C GLN A 27 25.36 28.38 -37.61
N HIS A 28 24.15 28.95 -37.50
CA HIS A 28 23.32 29.58 -38.56
C HIS A 28 22.68 28.65 -39.62
N ASP A 29 21.47 28.82 -40.14
CA ASP A 29 20.51 29.93 -40.20
C ASP A 29 19.06 29.41 -40.34
N ILE A 30 18.10 30.28 -40.03
CA ILE A 30 16.67 30.10 -40.31
C ILE A 30 16.44 30.34 -41.80
N ASP A 31 15.76 29.42 -42.50
CA ASP A 31 15.05 29.80 -43.71
C ASP A 31 13.74 29.02 -43.92
N PHE A 32 12.71 29.78 -44.27
CA PHE A 32 11.35 29.37 -44.57
C PHE A 32 11.23 29.13 -46.07
N ARG A 33 10.75 27.95 -46.53
CA ARG A 33 9.62 27.78 -47.49
C ARG A 33 9.57 26.42 -48.20
N SER A 34 8.33 26.14 -48.61
CA SER A 34 7.77 25.13 -49.54
C SER A 34 7.73 23.69 -49.02
N GLU A 35 6.59 23.18 -48.54
CA GLU A 35 5.32 22.94 -49.29
C GLU A 35 5.57 22.19 -50.60
N ASP A 36 5.40 20.88 -50.56
CA ASP A 36 4.41 20.15 -51.39
C ASP A 36 4.89 18.73 -51.70
N ALA A 37 4.36 17.75 -50.96
CA ALA A 37 3.94 16.48 -51.56
C ALA A 37 3.06 15.71 -50.56
N PHE A 38 1.90 15.27 -51.05
CA PHE A 38 0.91 14.38 -50.43
C PHE A 38 -0.17 15.02 -49.56
N ARG A 39 -1.08 15.72 -50.27
CA ARG A 39 -2.51 15.77 -49.95
C ARG A 39 -3.23 14.49 -50.38
N SER A 40 -4.19 14.10 -49.53
CA SER A 40 -5.40 13.29 -49.78
C SER A 40 -5.17 11.78 -49.96
N THR A 41 -5.79 10.89 -49.18
CA THR A 41 -7.20 10.79 -48.72
C THR A 41 -7.28 10.09 -47.35
N THR A 42 -7.80 10.70 -46.26
CA THR A 42 -9.21 10.68 -45.74
C THR A 42 -9.79 9.27 -45.59
N ASN A 43 -10.38 8.79 -44.48
CA ASN A 43 -10.83 9.24 -43.16
C ASN A 43 -10.86 7.95 -42.28
N ASP A 44 -10.69 7.95 -40.95
CA ASP A 44 -11.72 8.28 -39.97
C ASP A 44 -11.14 8.60 -38.59
N GLU A 45 -11.85 9.49 -37.89
CA GLU A 45 -11.44 10.35 -36.80
C GLU A 45 -11.35 9.66 -35.43
N LEU A 46 -10.22 9.85 -34.75
CA LEU A 46 -10.08 9.77 -33.29
C LEU A 46 -10.27 11.19 -32.71
N THR A 47 -11.46 11.47 -32.20
CA THR A 47 -11.70 12.64 -31.36
C THR A 47 -11.18 12.37 -29.94
N THR A 48 -10.15 13.14 -29.57
CA THR A 48 -9.63 13.27 -28.21
C THR A 48 -10.52 14.24 -27.42
N PRO A 49 -11.08 13.86 -26.27
CA PRO A 49 -11.65 14.83 -25.36
C PRO A 49 -10.55 15.34 -24.44
N PHE A 50 -10.11 16.57 -24.70
CA PHE A 50 -9.42 17.42 -23.74
C PHE A 50 -10.23 17.47 -22.43
N LEU A 51 -9.60 17.13 -21.30
CA LEU A 51 -10.21 17.38 -19.99
C LEU A 51 -10.05 18.86 -19.66
N ARG A 52 -11.21 19.52 -19.65
CA ARG A 52 -11.46 20.85 -19.10
C ARG A 52 -10.94 20.96 -17.68
N ASN A 53 -10.31 22.10 -17.39
CA ASN A 53 -10.12 22.60 -16.04
C ASN A 53 -11.49 22.84 -15.39
N ASP A 54 -11.86 22.00 -14.43
CA ASP A 54 -12.87 22.36 -13.43
C ASP A 54 -12.15 22.93 -12.19
N PRO A 55 -12.59 24.10 -11.68
CA PRO A 55 -11.98 24.73 -10.52
C PRO A 55 -12.36 23.93 -9.26
N ARG A 56 -11.36 23.43 -8.52
CA ARG A 56 -11.60 22.92 -7.17
C ARG A 56 -11.50 24.06 -6.14
N PRO A 57 -12.28 24.01 -5.05
CA PRO A 57 -12.47 25.14 -4.17
C PRO A 57 -11.19 25.49 -3.43
N LEU A 58 -10.83 26.76 -3.45
CA LEU A 58 -9.89 27.38 -2.53
C LEU A 58 -10.45 27.20 -1.11
N LEU A 59 -9.80 26.38 -0.28
CA LEU A 59 -9.92 26.49 1.16
C LEU A 59 -9.12 27.72 1.56
N CYS A 60 -9.77 28.88 1.48
CA CYS A 60 -9.27 30.12 2.07
C CYS A 60 -9.24 29.92 3.60
N HIS A 61 -8.06 30.12 4.18
CA HIS A 61 -7.98 30.50 5.58
C HIS A 61 -8.53 31.91 5.70
N ASP A 62 -9.79 32.03 6.10
CA ASP A 62 -10.29 33.25 6.71
C ASP A 62 -9.59 33.41 8.07
N ALA A 63 -8.66 34.35 8.13
CA ALA A 63 -8.22 34.95 9.37
C ALA A 63 -8.50 36.45 9.23
N ASP A 64 -9.63 36.86 9.80
CA ASP A 64 -9.96 38.24 10.12
C ASP A 64 -8.80 38.87 10.90
N ILE A 65 -8.06 39.78 10.28
CA ILE A 65 -7.20 40.73 10.97
C ILE A 65 -7.43 42.10 10.32
N GLU A 66 -8.57 42.69 10.63
CA GLU A 66 -8.72 44.14 10.60
C GLU A 66 -9.19 44.66 11.97
N ASN A 67 -8.45 45.66 12.45
CA ASN A 67 -8.79 46.66 13.46
C ASN A 67 -8.73 46.28 14.95
N PHE A 68 -7.70 46.85 15.62
CA PHE A 68 -7.64 47.45 16.98
C PHE A 68 -6.17 47.37 17.46
N TYR A 69 -5.35 48.40 17.72
CA TYR A 69 -5.45 49.81 18.14
C TYR A 69 -4.18 50.55 17.59
N LEU A 70 -4.26 51.65 16.83
CA LEU A 70 -4.22 53.08 17.21
C LEU A 70 -3.25 53.55 18.33
N LEU A 71 -2.36 54.48 17.91
CA LEU A 71 -1.73 55.64 18.57
C LEU A 71 -0.44 55.47 19.42
N SER A 72 0.69 55.94 18.88
CA SER A 72 1.24 57.27 19.22
C SER A 72 2.24 57.77 18.17
N PRO A 73 2.23 59.06 17.80
CA PRO A 73 3.12 59.67 16.81
C PRO A 73 4.36 60.25 17.49
N ASP A 74 5.51 60.18 16.83
CA ASP A 74 6.54 61.21 16.96
C ASP A 74 7.39 61.21 15.69
N ALA A 75 7.13 62.22 14.86
CA ALA A 75 8.00 62.61 13.75
C ALA A 75 8.69 63.90 14.18
N THR A 76 10.02 63.93 14.23
CA THR A 76 10.80 64.89 13.42
C THR A 76 12.31 64.72 13.54
N SER A 77 12.95 64.86 12.37
CA SER A 77 14.32 65.30 12.13
C SER A 77 15.46 64.32 12.46
N LEU A 78 16.09 63.81 11.41
CA LEU A 78 17.45 64.23 11.09
C LEU A 78 17.77 63.94 9.63
N ALA A 79 18.49 64.91 9.07
CA ALA A 79 18.68 65.15 7.66
C ALA A 79 19.47 64.05 6.94
N ALA A 80 19.17 63.98 5.65
CA ALA A 80 19.90 63.30 4.60
C ALA A 80 21.43 63.31 4.77
N THR A 81 21.99 62.11 4.86
CA THR A 81 23.33 61.81 4.33
C THR A 81 23.15 60.73 3.26
N LEU A 82 23.37 61.14 2.01
CA LEU A 82 23.54 60.25 0.86
C LEU A 82 24.63 59.21 1.16
N PRO A 83 24.38 57.91 1.00
CA PRO A 83 25.41 56.97 0.61
C PRO A 83 25.35 56.79 -0.90
N GLU A 84 26.55 56.80 -1.46
CA GLU A 84 26.93 56.53 -2.84
C GLU A 84 26.00 55.58 -3.60
N GLN A 85 25.80 55.90 -4.88
CA GLN A 85 25.28 54.99 -5.89
C GLN A 85 26.19 53.75 -5.98
N SER A 86 26.02 52.79 -5.09
CA SER A 86 26.43 51.42 -5.32
C SER A 86 25.57 50.92 -6.47
N SER A 87 26.19 50.76 -7.65
CA SER A 87 25.61 50.07 -8.79
C SER A 87 25.24 48.65 -8.35
N TYR A 88 24.00 48.46 -7.90
CA TYR A 88 23.44 47.13 -7.78
C TYR A 88 23.22 46.63 -9.20
N ALA A 89 24.26 46.02 -9.76
CA ALA A 89 24.08 45.07 -10.83
C ALA A 89 23.04 44.09 -10.30
N VAL A 90 21.84 44.10 -10.90
CA VAL A 90 20.82 43.09 -10.66
C VAL A 90 21.48 41.78 -11.05
N ALA A 91 22.04 41.08 -10.06
CA ALA A 91 22.57 39.75 -10.27
C ALA A 91 21.38 38.95 -10.81
N SER A 92 21.43 38.58 -12.08
CA SER A 92 20.43 37.72 -12.68
C SER A 92 20.46 36.42 -11.86
N VAL A 93 19.50 36.24 -10.97
CA VAL A 93 19.37 35.03 -10.16
C VAL A 93 18.99 33.93 -11.14
N GLY A 94 20.01 33.26 -11.69
CA GLY A 94 19.82 32.10 -12.53
C GLY A 94 19.17 30.98 -11.72
N LEU A 95 18.52 30.05 -12.42
CA LEU A 95 17.86 28.90 -11.80
C LEU A 95 18.79 28.19 -10.79
N ASP A 96 20.07 28.02 -11.11
CA ASP A 96 21.07 27.36 -10.26
C ASP A 96 21.44 28.11 -8.97
N GLY A 97 21.06 29.39 -8.85
CA GLY A 97 21.29 30.21 -7.66
C GLY A 97 20.15 30.16 -6.64
N LEU A 98 19.09 29.39 -6.90
CA LEU A 98 17.96 29.25 -5.98
C LEU A 98 18.31 28.30 -4.81
N PRO A 99 17.75 28.53 -3.61
CA PRO A 99 17.82 27.57 -2.51
C PRO A 99 17.28 26.18 -2.89
N THR A 100 17.84 25.14 -2.27
CA THR A 100 17.48 23.75 -2.57
C THR A 100 16.01 23.47 -2.28
N GLU A 101 15.43 24.14 -1.29
CA GLU A 101 14.02 24.05 -0.91
C GLU A 101 13.09 24.49 -2.05
N ILE A 102 13.46 25.54 -2.79
CA ILE A 102 12.68 26.02 -3.93
C ILE A 102 12.76 25.00 -5.07
N HIS A 103 13.95 24.45 -5.33
CA HIS A 103 14.11 23.38 -6.30
C HIS A 103 13.28 22.14 -5.94
N GLU A 104 13.25 21.76 -4.67
CA GLU A 104 12.43 20.64 -4.22
C GLU A 104 10.93 20.94 -4.34
N ALA A 105 10.48 22.15 -4.05
CA ALA A 105 9.08 22.56 -4.21
C ALA A 105 8.62 22.55 -5.68
N ILE A 106 9.46 23.05 -6.60
CA ILE A 106 9.19 22.98 -8.05
C ILE A 106 9.08 21.53 -8.50
N LEU A 107 10.04 20.70 -8.09
CA LEU A 107 10.04 19.27 -8.46
C LEU A 107 8.84 18.55 -7.82
N ASP A 108 8.45 18.87 -6.60
CA ASP A 108 7.26 18.27 -5.98
C ASP A 108 5.96 18.71 -6.65
N HIS A 109 5.90 19.92 -7.21
CA HIS A 109 4.78 20.33 -8.06
C HIS A 109 4.74 19.55 -9.39
N LEU A 110 5.89 19.34 -10.03
CA LEU A 110 6.01 18.63 -11.31
C LEU A 110 5.83 17.11 -11.19
N PHE A 111 6.33 16.52 -10.09
CA PHE A 111 6.38 15.08 -9.87
C PHE A 111 5.29 14.57 -8.90
N GLY A 112 4.64 15.46 -8.15
CA GLY A 112 3.79 15.15 -7.01
C GLY A 112 4.54 15.17 -5.66
N PHE A 113 3.84 15.53 -4.58
CA PHE A 113 4.40 15.69 -3.23
C PHE A 113 5.12 14.44 -2.71
N ARG A 114 6.27 14.64 -2.06
CA ARG A 114 6.99 13.62 -1.27
C ARG A 114 6.20 13.23 -0.02
N ILE A 115 5.96 11.93 0.18
CA ILE A 115 5.64 11.39 1.51
C ILE A 115 6.93 10.78 2.07
N SER A 116 7.50 11.41 3.10
CA SER A 116 8.63 10.83 3.83
C SER A 116 8.15 9.68 4.72
N PRO A 117 8.74 8.47 4.64
CA PRO A 117 8.40 7.37 5.53
C PRO A 117 8.86 7.58 7.00
N GLN A 118 9.55 8.69 7.31
CA GLN A 118 10.09 8.99 8.65
C GLN A 118 9.65 10.35 9.24
N SER A 119 8.74 11.09 8.58
CA SER A 119 8.27 12.39 9.08
C SER A 119 7.39 12.25 10.33
N LYS A 120 7.49 13.13 11.33
CA LYS A 120 6.50 13.18 12.43
C LYS A 120 5.08 13.59 11.97
N SER A 121 4.91 14.10 10.76
CA SER A 121 3.60 14.23 10.10
C SER A 121 3.10 12.92 9.45
N SER A 122 3.91 11.85 9.45
CA SER A 122 3.52 10.50 9.03
C SER A 122 2.67 9.76 10.06
N VAL A 123 2.31 10.42 11.16
CA VAL A 123 1.29 9.96 12.12
C VAL A 123 -0.11 10.06 11.51
N ASP A 124 -0.25 10.70 10.35
CA ASP A 124 -1.42 10.51 9.51
C ASP A 124 -1.35 9.11 8.86
N LEU A 125 -2.07 8.18 9.49
CA LEU A 125 -2.12 6.74 9.24
C LEU A 125 -2.43 6.36 7.77
N ALA A 126 -2.81 7.32 6.93
CA ALA A 126 -2.87 7.17 5.49
C ALA A 126 -1.54 6.66 4.89
N CYS A 127 -0.38 6.94 5.49
CA CYS A 127 0.90 6.37 5.02
C CYS A 127 1.08 4.89 5.41
N VAL A 128 0.60 4.48 6.60
CA VAL A 128 0.72 3.11 7.12
C VAL A 128 -0.21 2.13 6.37
N THR A 129 -1.32 2.64 5.82
CA THR A 129 -2.29 1.83 5.05
C THR A 129 -2.09 1.90 3.53
N LYS A 130 -1.17 2.74 3.03
CA LYS A 130 -0.88 2.85 1.59
C LYS A 130 0.08 1.72 1.17
N PRO A 131 -0.21 0.98 0.07
CA PRO A 131 0.74 0.06 -0.51
C PRO A 131 2.03 0.81 -0.86
N TRP A 132 3.17 0.33 -0.35
CA TRP A 132 4.52 0.83 -0.64
C TRP A 132 4.78 1.03 -2.14
N GLY A 133 4.11 0.26 -2.99
CA GLY A 133 4.16 0.40 -4.43
C GLY A 133 3.62 1.73 -4.97
N THR A 134 2.82 2.49 -4.23
CA THR A 134 2.29 3.81 -4.67
C THR A 134 2.95 5.00 -3.98
N LEU A 135 3.60 4.78 -2.83
CA LEU A 135 4.27 5.81 -2.03
C LEU A 135 5.56 6.37 -2.68
N HIS A 136 6.16 5.63 -3.61
CA HIS A 136 7.43 5.99 -4.26
C HIS A 136 7.40 5.95 -5.79
N ARG A 137 6.22 5.76 -6.40
CA ARG A 137 6.08 5.79 -7.86
C ARG A 137 5.91 7.22 -8.34
N TYR A 138 7.03 7.83 -8.68
CA TYR A 138 7.01 8.96 -9.60
C TYR A 138 6.69 8.49 -11.00
N SER A 139 5.99 9.32 -11.77
CA SER A 139 5.82 9.14 -13.21
C SER A 139 7.20 9.04 -13.86
N ARG A 140 7.58 7.84 -14.31
CA ARG A 140 8.86 7.58 -15.01
C ARG A 140 8.77 7.92 -16.50
N ARG A 141 7.98 8.93 -16.83
CA ARG A 141 7.88 9.45 -18.18
C ARG A 141 9.24 9.96 -18.63
N LYS A 142 9.64 9.62 -19.86
CA LYS A 142 10.97 9.92 -20.42
C LYS A 142 11.28 11.42 -20.31
N GLU A 143 10.27 12.24 -20.57
CA GLU A 143 10.28 13.71 -20.51
C GLU A 143 10.67 14.22 -19.12
N ILE A 144 10.20 13.54 -18.07
CA ILE A 144 10.45 13.91 -16.68
C ILE A 144 11.89 13.56 -16.26
N SER A 145 12.45 12.47 -16.79
CA SER A 145 13.85 12.11 -16.54
C SER A 145 14.85 13.06 -17.22
N GLN A 146 14.48 13.65 -18.36
CA GLN A 146 15.30 14.61 -19.08
C GLN A 146 15.47 15.94 -18.33
N LEU A 147 14.59 16.26 -17.37
CA LEU A 147 14.76 17.41 -16.48
C LEU A 147 16.07 17.32 -15.66
N ALA A 148 16.64 16.13 -15.46
CA ALA A 148 17.95 15.96 -14.84
C ALA A 148 19.12 16.53 -15.69
N LEU A 149 18.86 16.87 -16.95
CA LEU A 149 19.83 17.48 -17.86
C LEU A 149 19.73 19.01 -17.87
N VAL A 150 18.63 19.58 -17.37
CA VAL A 150 18.36 21.03 -17.39
C VAL A 150 19.31 21.82 -16.49
N SER A 151 19.62 21.29 -15.31
CA SER A 151 20.48 21.94 -14.32
C SER A 151 21.35 20.92 -13.59
N ARG A 152 22.54 21.34 -13.18
CA ARG A 152 23.44 20.54 -12.33
C ARG A 152 22.85 20.29 -10.94
N VAL A 153 22.05 21.22 -10.42
CA VAL A 153 21.36 21.11 -9.13
C VAL A 153 20.19 20.12 -9.23
N TRP A 154 19.48 20.14 -10.35
CA TRP A 154 18.34 19.25 -10.58
C TRP A 154 18.74 17.80 -10.78
N ARG A 155 19.91 17.55 -11.36
CA ARG A 155 20.40 16.19 -11.61
C ARG A 155 20.36 15.27 -10.38
N PRO A 156 21.02 15.57 -9.25
CA PRO A 156 20.96 14.72 -8.05
C PRO A 156 19.56 14.68 -7.43
N LEU A 157 18.79 15.78 -7.47
CA LEU A 157 17.43 15.84 -6.93
C LEU A 157 16.44 14.97 -7.71
N ILE A 158 16.61 14.85 -9.03
CA ILE A 158 15.77 14.01 -9.89
C ILE A 158 16.25 12.57 -9.84
N GLN A 159 17.55 12.32 -9.96
CA GLN A 159 18.10 10.96 -9.85
C GLN A 159 17.75 10.32 -8.50
N SER A 160 17.83 11.08 -7.39
CA SER A 160 17.42 10.59 -6.07
C SER A 160 15.93 10.27 -5.95
N ARG A 161 15.07 10.81 -6.83
CA ARG A 161 13.63 10.45 -6.93
C ARG A 161 13.44 9.22 -7.82
N LEU A 162 14.06 9.20 -9.00
CA LEU A 162 13.92 8.13 -9.98
C LEU A 162 14.47 6.78 -9.50
N TYR A 163 15.65 6.80 -8.88
CA TYR A 163 16.34 5.59 -8.41
C TYR A 163 16.00 5.21 -6.97
N ARG A 164 15.17 6.00 -6.26
CA ARG A 164 14.80 5.70 -4.86
C ARG A 164 14.16 4.34 -4.70
N HIS A 165 13.28 4.01 -5.64
CA HIS A 165 12.58 2.73 -5.73
C HIS A 165 12.90 2.10 -7.07
N ILE A 166 13.49 0.91 -7.06
CA ILE A 166 13.71 0.13 -8.29
C ILE A 166 12.95 -1.19 -8.19
N LYS A 167 12.40 -1.63 -9.32
CA LYS A 167 11.78 -2.95 -9.47
C LYS A 167 12.62 -3.76 -10.43
N ILE A 168 13.01 -4.96 -10.00
CA ILE A 168 13.83 -5.89 -10.79
C ILE A 168 13.09 -7.22 -10.92
N GLN A 169 13.34 -7.91 -12.03
CA GLN A 169 12.90 -9.28 -12.17
C GLN A 169 13.83 -10.20 -11.37
N GLY A 170 13.26 -11.13 -10.60
CA GLY A 170 13.98 -12.11 -9.78
C GLY A 170 14.52 -13.29 -10.58
N SER A 171 15.07 -13.04 -11.78
CA SER A 171 15.80 -14.03 -12.58
C SER A 171 17.30 -13.81 -12.44
N HIS A 172 18.10 -14.86 -12.64
CA HIS A 172 19.55 -14.76 -12.56
C HIS A 172 20.11 -13.71 -13.53
N ASP A 173 19.66 -13.74 -14.80
CA ASP A 173 20.11 -12.81 -15.83
C ASP A 173 19.74 -11.36 -15.53
N SER A 174 18.58 -11.13 -14.92
CA SER A 174 18.19 -9.78 -14.50
C SER A 174 19.04 -9.26 -13.36
N LEU A 175 19.44 -10.11 -12.42
CA LEU A 175 20.35 -9.72 -11.33
C LEU A 175 21.74 -9.37 -11.86
N VAL A 176 22.29 -10.19 -12.76
CA VAL A 176 23.61 -9.94 -13.37
C VAL A 176 23.61 -8.63 -14.16
N ARG A 177 22.57 -8.40 -14.98
CA ARG A 177 22.46 -7.16 -15.75
C ARG A 177 22.29 -5.94 -14.85
N ALA A 178 21.50 -6.04 -13.78
CA ALA A 178 21.37 -4.96 -12.80
C ALA A 178 22.70 -4.69 -12.08
N ALA A 179 23.45 -5.74 -11.72
CA ALA A 179 24.77 -5.60 -11.11
C ALA A 179 25.73 -4.86 -12.03
N ASN A 180 25.83 -5.26 -13.29
CA ASN A 180 26.67 -4.56 -14.28
C ASN A 180 26.29 -3.10 -14.42
N PHE A 181 24.98 -2.79 -14.52
CA PHE A 181 24.51 -1.41 -14.61
C PHE A 181 24.97 -0.54 -13.42
N PHE A 182 24.84 -1.04 -12.18
CA PHE A 182 25.24 -0.28 -11.00
C PHE A 182 26.76 -0.26 -10.78
N MET A 183 27.50 -1.25 -11.29
CA MET A 183 28.97 -1.21 -11.33
C MET A 183 29.47 -0.14 -12.30
N ASP A 184 28.81 0.04 -13.44
CA ASP A 184 29.12 1.11 -14.40
C ASP A 184 28.66 2.49 -13.89
N HIS A 185 27.66 2.53 -13.00
CA HIS A 185 27.07 3.75 -12.46
C HIS A 185 26.99 3.75 -10.91
N PRO A 186 28.14 3.69 -10.21
CA PRO A 186 28.17 3.48 -8.75
C PRO A 186 27.50 4.63 -7.98
N HIS A 187 27.54 5.84 -8.52
CA HIS A 187 26.89 7.01 -7.93
C HIS A 187 25.35 6.86 -7.80
N LEU A 188 24.72 6.04 -8.65
CA LEU A 188 23.27 5.83 -8.61
C LEU A 188 22.83 4.84 -7.52
N ALA A 189 23.71 3.89 -7.16
CA ALA A 189 23.41 2.87 -6.16
C ALA A 189 23.08 3.50 -4.78
N ASN A 190 23.73 4.62 -4.45
CA ASN A 190 23.52 5.35 -3.20
C ASN A 190 22.12 5.96 -3.05
N TYR A 191 21.40 6.17 -4.16
CA TYR A 191 20.03 6.68 -4.13
C TYR A 191 19.00 5.59 -3.85
N VAL A 192 19.34 4.31 -4.06
CA VAL A 192 18.38 3.20 -3.94
C VAL A 192 18.09 2.93 -2.46
N ARG A 193 16.83 3.16 -2.06
CA ARG A 193 16.34 2.89 -0.70
C ARG A 193 15.33 1.75 -0.66
N HIS A 194 14.64 1.52 -1.78
CA HIS A 194 13.61 0.50 -1.91
C HIS A 194 13.89 -0.39 -3.12
N LEU A 195 14.05 -1.68 -2.89
CA LEU A 195 14.14 -2.70 -3.93
C LEU A 195 12.87 -3.56 -3.97
N GLU A 196 12.25 -3.70 -5.14
CA GLU A 196 11.17 -4.66 -5.39
C GLU A 196 11.67 -5.77 -6.32
N ALA A 197 11.84 -6.98 -5.79
CA ALA A 197 12.19 -8.16 -6.57
C ALA A 197 10.93 -8.98 -6.88
N TRP A 198 10.61 -9.09 -8.16
CA TRP A 198 9.45 -9.86 -8.65
C TRP A 198 9.87 -11.15 -9.33
N PHE A 199 9.44 -12.28 -8.78
CA PHE A 199 9.76 -13.60 -9.34
C PHE A 199 8.70 -14.00 -10.36
N PRO A 200 9.06 -14.18 -11.64
CA PRO A 200 8.11 -14.62 -12.64
C PRO A 200 7.61 -16.03 -12.30
N VAL A 201 6.34 -16.28 -12.60
CA VAL A 201 5.68 -17.58 -12.38
C VAL A 201 5.55 -18.36 -13.68
N PHE A 202 5.46 -17.65 -14.80
CA PHE A 202 5.40 -18.19 -16.15
C PHE A 202 6.20 -17.29 -17.10
N GLN A 203 6.75 -17.88 -18.15
CA GLN A 203 7.31 -17.17 -19.30
C GLN A 203 6.55 -17.63 -20.56
N PRO A 204 6.21 -16.71 -21.48
CA PRO A 204 5.67 -17.09 -22.78
C PRO A 204 6.72 -17.91 -23.56
N ARG A 205 6.32 -19.01 -24.17
CA ARG A 205 7.16 -19.67 -25.19
C ARG A 205 7.09 -18.85 -26.47
N TYR A 206 8.17 -18.13 -26.77
CA TYR A 206 8.41 -17.61 -28.12
C TYR A 206 9.37 -18.57 -28.84
N GLY A 207 8.94 -19.15 -29.97
CA GLY A 207 9.85 -19.66 -31.00
C GLY A 207 10.61 -20.97 -30.77
N GLN A 208 10.11 -21.94 -29.99
CA GLN A 208 10.73 -23.28 -29.94
C GLN A 208 9.85 -24.35 -30.60
N SER A 209 10.39 -24.97 -31.66
CA SER A 209 9.79 -26.09 -32.38
C SER A 209 9.59 -27.30 -31.45
N ALA A 210 8.50 -28.03 -31.66
CA ALA A 210 7.97 -29.04 -30.75
C ALA A 210 8.74 -30.38 -30.75
N THR A 211 10.06 -30.38 -30.60
CA THR A 211 10.87 -31.62 -30.65
C THR A 211 11.55 -32.01 -29.34
N ASP A 212 11.55 -31.19 -28.29
CA ASP A 212 12.16 -31.57 -27.01
C ASP A 212 11.16 -32.24 -26.08
N ALA A 213 11.04 -33.56 -26.23
CA ALA A 213 10.15 -34.43 -25.45
C ALA A 213 10.50 -34.57 -23.95
N ASN A 214 11.47 -33.82 -23.42
CA ASN A 214 11.96 -33.95 -22.04
C ASN A 214 11.85 -32.69 -21.16
N SER A 215 11.15 -31.64 -21.59
CA SER A 215 11.24 -30.32 -20.94
C SER A 215 9.93 -29.81 -20.33
N THR A 216 9.76 -29.98 -19.02
CA THR A 216 8.84 -29.28 -18.08
C THR A 216 7.32 -29.27 -18.37
N PRO A 217 6.45 -29.23 -17.33
CA PRO A 217 5.00 -29.26 -17.53
C PRO A 217 4.48 -27.99 -18.21
N VAL A 218 3.88 -28.15 -19.40
CA VAL A 218 3.17 -27.10 -20.14
C VAL A 218 1.84 -26.80 -19.45
N VAL A 219 1.52 -25.52 -19.23
CA VAL A 219 0.20 -25.09 -18.76
C VAL A 219 -0.52 -24.39 -19.92
N THR A 220 -1.47 -25.10 -20.53
CA THR A 220 -2.36 -24.51 -21.54
C THR A 220 -3.45 -23.71 -20.82
N ALA A 221 -3.44 -22.39 -20.98
CA ALA A 221 -4.52 -21.55 -20.48
C ALA A 221 -5.69 -21.58 -21.49
N ALA A 222 -6.68 -22.45 -21.26
CA ALA A 222 -7.95 -22.33 -21.97
C ALA A 222 -8.74 -21.15 -21.38
N ARG A 223 -9.15 -20.20 -22.23
CA ARG A 223 -10.11 -19.15 -21.90
C ARG A 223 -11.42 -19.52 -22.60
N GLU A 224 -12.52 -19.57 -21.85
CA GLU A 224 -13.86 -19.59 -22.44
C GLU A 224 -14.09 -18.25 -23.17
N GLU A 225 -14.74 -18.33 -24.33
CA GLU A 225 -14.96 -17.28 -25.35
C GLU A 225 -13.85 -17.14 -26.39
N GLY A 226 -14.19 -17.57 -27.60
CA GLY A 226 -13.29 -17.79 -28.72
C GLY A 226 -12.70 -16.51 -29.28
N LEU A 227 -11.37 -16.40 -29.18
CA LEU A 227 -10.45 -15.95 -30.23
C LEU A 227 -9.06 -16.44 -29.81
N ALA A 228 -8.56 -17.51 -30.46
CA ALA A 228 -7.39 -18.25 -30.02
C ALA A 228 -6.08 -17.61 -30.50
N THR A 229 -5.31 -17.03 -29.58
CA THR A 229 -3.85 -17.08 -29.62
C THR A 229 -3.39 -17.87 -28.40
N ALA A 230 -3.23 -19.18 -28.57
CA ALA A 230 -2.78 -20.09 -27.51
C ALA A 230 -1.28 -19.86 -27.24
N ALA A 231 -0.95 -18.80 -26.49
CA ALA A 231 0.39 -18.66 -25.92
C ALA A 231 0.63 -19.82 -24.95
N SER A 232 1.53 -20.74 -25.32
CA SER A 232 1.98 -21.78 -24.40
C SER A 232 2.89 -21.15 -23.36
N TYR A 233 2.62 -21.42 -22.08
CA TYR A 233 3.41 -20.89 -20.96
C TYR A 233 4.21 -22.02 -20.33
N GLN A 234 5.47 -21.74 -20.02
CA GLN A 234 6.36 -22.65 -19.30
C GLN A 234 6.80 -22.05 -17.96
N LEU A 235 7.20 -22.92 -17.03
CA LEU A 235 7.77 -22.50 -15.75
C LEU A 235 9.15 -21.85 -15.99
N PRO A 236 9.46 -20.71 -15.36
CA PRO A 236 10.77 -20.09 -15.48
C PRO A 236 11.84 -21.02 -14.89
N TYR A 237 12.79 -21.43 -15.72
CA TYR A 237 13.92 -22.26 -15.30
C TYR A 237 15.05 -21.43 -14.67
N ASN A 238 15.08 -20.11 -14.92
CA ASN A 238 16.14 -19.19 -14.52
C ASN A 238 15.78 -18.28 -13.32
N ASN A 239 14.76 -18.62 -12.53
CA ASN A 239 14.44 -17.87 -11.32
C ASN A 239 15.62 -17.90 -10.34
N ALA A 240 16.03 -16.72 -9.89
CA ALA A 240 17.01 -16.58 -8.84
C ALA A 240 16.45 -17.10 -7.51
N SER A 241 17.34 -17.60 -6.66
CA SER A 241 17.02 -17.87 -5.26
C SER A 241 16.98 -16.58 -4.44
N LEU A 242 16.29 -16.60 -3.30
CA LEU A 242 16.31 -15.47 -2.35
C LEU A 242 17.72 -15.12 -1.91
N LYS A 243 18.56 -16.13 -1.68
CA LYS A 243 19.98 -15.94 -1.36
C LYS A 243 20.72 -15.12 -2.40
N GLN A 244 20.56 -15.42 -3.69
CA GLN A 244 21.21 -14.66 -4.76
C GLN A 244 20.73 -13.20 -4.81
N VAL A 245 19.44 -12.96 -4.57
CA VAL A 245 18.92 -11.59 -4.44
C VAL A 245 19.55 -10.89 -3.23
N PHE A 246 19.72 -11.58 -2.10
CA PHE A 246 20.30 -10.98 -0.91
C PHE A 246 21.80 -10.69 -1.07
N GLU A 247 22.54 -11.58 -1.72
CA GLU A 247 23.95 -11.35 -2.08
C GLU A 247 24.09 -10.13 -3.01
N PHE A 248 23.22 -10.02 -4.01
CA PHE A 248 23.17 -8.84 -4.89
C PHE A 248 22.93 -7.55 -4.10
N ILE A 249 21.98 -7.54 -3.16
CA ILE A 249 21.71 -6.36 -2.31
C ILE A 249 22.96 -6.02 -1.47
N GLY A 250 23.55 -7.03 -0.81
CA GLY A 250 24.68 -6.81 0.09
C GLY A 250 25.92 -6.26 -0.62
N LEU A 251 26.16 -6.69 -1.87
CA LEU A 251 27.32 -6.29 -2.65
C LEU A 251 27.10 -5.01 -3.46
N ILE A 252 25.94 -4.84 -4.08
CA ILE A 252 25.70 -3.78 -5.07
C ILE A 252 24.86 -2.64 -4.49
N LEU A 253 23.90 -2.94 -3.60
CA LEU A 253 22.91 -1.98 -3.11
C LEU A 253 22.85 -1.94 -1.57
N PRO A 254 23.97 -1.67 -0.86
CA PRO A 254 24.01 -1.72 0.60
C PRO A 254 23.12 -0.67 1.28
N GLY A 255 22.72 0.38 0.53
CA GLY A 255 21.85 1.46 1.01
C GLY A 255 20.36 1.13 1.07
N VAL A 256 19.94 -0.06 0.62
CA VAL A 256 18.53 -0.48 0.61
C VAL A 256 18.05 -0.69 2.04
N SER A 257 16.93 -0.06 2.40
CA SER A 257 16.28 -0.18 3.70
C SER A 257 14.89 -0.81 3.63
N VAL A 258 14.25 -0.76 2.45
CA VAL A 258 12.94 -1.37 2.19
C VAL A 258 13.10 -2.46 1.13
N LEU A 259 12.65 -3.68 1.42
CA LEU A 259 12.68 -4.80 0.48
C LEU A 259 11.26 -5.32 0.23
N THR A 260 10.84 -5.30 -1.03
CA THR A 260 9.63 -5.99 -1.49
C THR A 260 10.01 -7.26 -2.22
N LEU A 261 9.48 -8.39 -1.78
CA LEU A 261 9.55 -9.69 -2.46
C LEU A 261 8.17 -10.04 -2.99
N GLU A 262 8.06 -10.31 -4.29
CA GLU A 262 6.80 -10.66 -4.95
C GLU A 262 6.90 -12.03 -5.62
N GLY A 263 6.26 -13.05 -5.03
CA GLY A 263 6.28 -14.43 -5.54
C GLY A 263 5.27 -14.74 -6.65
N GLY A 264 4.58 -13.72 -7.18
CA GLY A 264 3.48 -13.84 -8.14
C GLY A 264 2.25 -14.60 -7.63
N GLU A 265 1.13 -14.51 -8.35
CA GLU A 265 -0.13 -15.19 -8.00
C GLU A 265 -0.65 -16.06 -9.16
N ARG A 266 -0.46 -17.38 -9.07
CA ARG A 266 -1.17 -18.35 -9.92
C ARG A 266 -1.40 -19.69 -9.22
N ARG A 267 -2.33 -20.48 -9.75
CA ARG A 267 -2.56 -21.87 -9.32
C ARG A 267 -1.28 -22.68 -9.59
N LYS A 268 -0.84 -23.48 -8.61
CA LYS A 268 0.36 -24.35 -8.68
C LYS A 268 1.68 -23.62 -9.01
N ALA A 269 1.79 -22.33 -8.69
CA ALA A 269 3.04 -21.60 -8.85
C ALA A 269 4.20 -22.26 -8.06
N PRO A 270 5.41 -22.35 -8.64
CA PRO A 270 6.58 -22.86 -7.95
C PRO A 270 6.92 -21.93 -6.77
N LYS A 271 7.44 -22.53 -5.69
CA LYS A 271 7.97 -21.77 -4.57
C LYS A 271 9.31 -21.16 -4.99
N VAL A 272 9.55 -19.91 -4.65
CA VAL A 272 10.87 -19.29 -4.77
C VAL A 272 11.81 -20.00 -3.79
N ARG A 273 12.95 -20.46 -4.28
CA ARG A 273 13.89 -21.22 -3.47
C ARG A 273 14.68 -20.28 -2.57
N ASN A 274 14.93 -20.69 -1.32
CA ASN A 274 15.79 -19.93 -0.41
C ASN A 274 17.25 -19.96 -0.88
N SER A 275 17.70 -21.10 -1.41
CA SER A 275 19.09 -21.34 -1.87
C SER A 275 19.11 -21.97 -3.27
N PRO A 276 20.21 -21.79 -4.03
CA PRO A 276 20.37 -22.44 -5.34
C PRO A 276 20.40 -23.98 -5.20
N PRO A 277 20.03 -24.72 -6.26
CA PRO A 277 20.11 -26.18 -6.24
C PRO A 277 21.57 -26.65 -6.10
N ALA A 278 21.77 -27.73 -5.33
CA ALA A 278 23.08 -28.29 -5.01
C ALA A 278 23.95 -28.71 -6.22
N SER A 279 23.34 -28.82 -7.41
CA SER A 279 24.01 -29.19 -8.66
C SER A 279 24.83 -28.06 -9.31
N LEU A 280 24.72 -26.82 -8.84
CA LEU A 280 25.63 -25.72 -9.19
C LEU A 280 26.75 -25.65 -8.13
N GLY A 281 27.60 -26.68 -8.14
CA GLY A 281 28.72 -26.85 -7.23
C GLY A 281 29.80 -25.79 -7.43
N GLY A 282 30.05 -25.01 -6.39
CA GLY A 282 31.20 -24.11 -6.27
C GLY A 282 31.02 -23.17 -5.08
N PHE A 283 31.78 -23.40 -3.99
CA PHE A 283 31.98 -22.49 -2.84
C PHE A 283 30.81 -21.59 -2.39
N VAL A 284 29.56 -22.05 -2.48
CA VAL A 284 28.43 -21.29 -1.91
C VAL A 284 28.50 -21.47 -0.40
N SER A 285 28.99 -20.45 0.30
CA SER A 285 29.00 -20.40 1.77
C SER A 285 27.66 -20.89 2.29
N LYS A 286 27.60 -21.82 3.25
CA LYS A 286 26.32 -22.31 3.81
C LYS A 286 25.57 -21.22 4.59
N SER A 287 26.21 -20.07 4.84
CA SER A 287 25.60 -18.97 5.60
C SER A 287 24.52 -18.24 4.81
N VAL A 288 23.52 -17.76 5.54
CA VAL A 288 22.50 -16.83 5.03
C VAL A 288 23.14 -15.44 4.94
N PRO A 289 23.05 -14.73 3.81
CA PRO A 289 23.53 -13.35 3.71
C PRO A 289 22.80 -12.46 4.72
N VAL A 290 23.55 -11.68 5.49
CA VAL A 290 23.00 -10.78 6.51
C VAL A 290 22.90 -9.38 5.94
N LEU A 291 21.68 -8.86 5.86
CA LEU A 291 21.38 -7.53 5.33
C LEU A 291 20.94 -6.61 6.46
N ALA A 292 21.92 -6.06 7.17
CA ALA A 292 21.71 -5.23 8.35
C ALA A 292 21.05 -3.87 8.05
N SER A 293 21.02 -3.43 6.79
CA SER A 293 20.39 -2.17 6.35
C SER A 293 18.86 -2.24 6.25
N ILE A 294 18.31 -3.44 6.06
CA ILE A 294 16.88 -3.64 5.85
C ILE A 294 16.12 -3.41 7.15
N ARG A 295 15.08 -2.58 7.07
CA ARG A 295 14.20 -2.18 8.18
C ARG A 295 12.75 -2.55 7.92
N THR A 296 12.33 -2.55 6.65
CA THR A 296 10.97 -2.88 6.22
C THR A 296 10.98 -3.99 5.18
N LEU A 297 10.20 -5.04 5.43
CA LEU A 297 10.01 -6.17 4.52
C LEU A 297 8.56 -6.22 4.05
N VAL A 298 8.35 -6.26 2.74
CA VAL A 298 7.03 -6.42 2.11
C VAL A 298 7.02 -7.72 1.33
N THR A 299 6.20 -8.69 1.75
CA THR A 299 6.02 -9.97 1.06
C THR A 299 4.66 -10.03 0.39
N LYS A 300 4.66 -9.98 -0.95
CA LYS A 300 3.47 -10.12 -1.80
C LYS A 300 3.40 -11.53 -2.38
N GLY A 301 2.20 -12.11 -2.46
CA GLY A 301 2.04 -13.50 -2.91
C GLY A 301 2.74 -14.47 -1.96
N GLN A 302 2.63 -14.20 -0.66
CA GLN A 302 3.47 -14.77 0.39
C GLN A 302 3.54 -16.31 0.39
N TRP A 303 2.49 -17.00 -0.08
CA TRP A 303 2.49 -18.46 -0.23
C TRP A 303 3.60 -19.01 -1.14
N ASN A 304 4.10 -18.22 -2.08
CA ASN A 304 5.21 -18.64 -2.95
C ASN A 304 6.59 -18.31 -2.37
N LEU A 305 6.63 -17.58 -1.26
CA LEU A 305 7.86 -17.19 -0.56
C LEU A 305 8.04 -17.96 0.74
N LEU A 306 6.95 -18.14 1.49
CA LEU A 306 6.92 -18.67 2.85
C LEU A 306 5.88 -19.79 2.95
N ARG A 307 6.33 -21.05 3.05
CA ARG A 307 5.47 -22.23 3.23
C ARG A 307 5.75 -22.99 4.52
N GLU A 308 6.97 -22.92 5.04
CA GLU A 308 7.46 -23.72 6.16
C GLU A 308 8.30 -22.90 7.15
N ASP A 309 8.56 -23.46 8.34
CA ASP A 309 9.34 -22.80 9.39
C ASP A 309 10.78 -22.48 8.96
N CYS A 310 11.37 -23.32 8.11
CA CYS A 310 12.71 -23.10 7.59
C CYS A 310 12.77 -21.83 6.70
N ASP A 311 11.68 -21.50 6.00
CA ASP A 311 11.59 -20.30 5.18
C ASP A 311 11.51 -19.04 6.04
N PHE A 312 10.68 -19.10 7.08
CA PHE A 312 10.55 -18.00 8.03
C PHE A 312 11.89 -17.76 8.74
N SER A 313 12.53 -18.82 9.21
CA SER A 313 13.84 -18.75 9.87
C SER A 313 14.91 -18.20 8.93
N PHE A 314 14.89 -18.59 7.65
CA PHE A 314 15.80 -18.06 6.63
C PHE A 314 15.64 -16.55 6.44
N LEU A 315 14.41 -16.03 6.33
CA LEU A 315 14.18 -14.58 6.21
C LEU A 315 14.55 -13.83 7.49
N MET A 316 14.16 -14.33 8.67
CA MET A 316 14.45 -13.65 9.93
C MET A 316 15.96 -13.62 10.22
N ALA A 317 16.71 -14.66 9.84
CA ALA A 317 18.17 -14.67 9.95
C ALA A 317 18.86 -13.68 8.99
N ALA A 318 18.28 -13.44 7.81
CA ALA A 318 18.82 -12.49 6.84
C ALA A 318 18.65 -11.02 7.29
N PHE A 319 17.62 -10.71 8.10
CA PHE A 319 17.24 -9.34 8.44
C PHE A 319 17.25 -9.09 9.96
N PRO A 320 18.42 -9.00 10.60
CA PRO A 320 18.52 -8.88 12.06
C PRO A 320 17.92 -7.59 12.64
N ASN A 321 17.84 -6.54 11.82
CA ASN A 321 17.33 -5.23 12.22
C ASN A 321 15.93 -4.95 11.64
N LEU A 322 15.18 -5.99 11.27
CA LEU A 322 13.84 -5.82 10.70
C LEU A 322 12.88 -5.26 11.77
N CYS A 323 12.29 -4.11 11.47
CA CYS A 323 11.35 -3.41 12.35
C CYS A 323 9.89 -3.53 11.88
N GLU A 324 9.69 -3.70 10.58
CA GLU A 324 8.37 -3.64 9.95
C GLU A 324 8.17 -4.76 8.94
N TRP A 325 7.06 -5.50 9.06
CA TRP A 325 6.70 -6.57 8.16
C TRP A 325 5.29 -6.42 7.60
N HIS A 326 5.18 -6.40 6.27
CA HIS A 326 3.94 -6.41 5.52
C HIS A 326 3.78 -7.75 4.78
N GLY A 327 2.80 -8.55 5.18
CA GLY A 327 2.48 -9.84 4.59
C GLY A 327 1.14 -9.84 3.86
N THR A 328 1.14 -10.12 2.56
CA THR A 328 -0.09 -10.20 1.77
C THR A 328 -0.24 -11.56 1.09
N TYR A 329 -1.35 -12.22 1.42
CA TYR A 329 -1.84 -13.41 0.73
C TYR A 329 -2.92 -13.01 -0.25
N SER A 330 -2.78 -13.47 -1.47
CA SER A 330 -3.70 -13.11 -2.54
C SER A 330 -5.06 -13.81 -2.45
N ARG A 331 -5.06 -15.05 -1.91
CA ARG A 331 -6.27 -15.84 -1.70
C ARG A 331 -6.31 -16.45 -0.31
N PRO A 332 -7.49 -16.50 0.31
CA PRO A 332 -7.67 -17.22 1.57
C PRO A 332 -7.39 -18.70 1.36
N LYS A 333 -6.53 -19.27 2.21
CA LYS A 333 -6.24 -20.71 2.26
C LYS A 333 -6.02 -21.12 3.71
N SER A 334 -6.47 -22.31 4.07
CA SER A 334 -6.25 -22.84 5.43
C SER A 334 -4.76 -22.90 5.74
N LYS A 335 -3.93 -23.33 4.78
CA LYS A 335 -2.47 -23.37 4.93
C LYS A 335 -1.85 -22.01 5.25
N SER A 336 -2.37 -20.91 4.70
CA SER A 336 -1.86 -19.56 5.01
C SER A 336 -2.06 -19.21 6.49
N TYR A 337 -3.27 -19.43 7.00
CA TYR A 337 -3.62 -19.23 8.40
C TYR A 337 -2.80 -20.11 9.34
N LEU A 338 -2.69 -21.41 9.04
CA LEU A 338 -1.97 -22.38 9.86
C LEU A 338 -0.46 -22.10 9.89
N THR A 339 0.10 -21.70 8.76
CA THR A 339 1.53 -21.32 8.67
C THR A 339 1.78 -20.04 9.46
N MET A 340 0.93 -19.03 9.30
CA MET A 340 1.05 -17.78 10.05
C MET A 340 0.86 -17.98 11.56
N ALA A 341 -0.05 -18.87 11.98
CA ALA A 341 -0.24 -19.24 13.38
C ALA A 341 1.02 -19.85 14.03
N ARG A 342 1.91 -20.47 13.24
CA ARG A 342 3.22 -20.96 13.70
C ARG A 342 4.30 -19.89 13.73
N PHE A 343 4.17 -18.86 12.91
CA PHE A 343 5.19 -17.80 12.77
C PHE A 343 5.00 -16.70 13.81
N LEU A 344 3.75 -16.27 14.02
CA LEU A 344 3.39 -15.15 14.89
C LEU A 344 3.95 -15.26 16.32
N PRO A 345 3.88 -16.42 17.02
CA PRO A 345 4.43 -16.54 18.38
C PRO A 345 5.97 -16.48 18.43
N ARG A 346 6.65 -16.61 17.29
CA ARG A 346 8.11 -16.59 17.16
C ARG A 346 8.60 -15.31 16.46
N LEU A 347 7.77 -14.27 16.41
CA LEU A 347 8.19 -13.00 15.84
C LEU A 347 9.35 -12.41 16.66
N PRO A 348 10.46 -12.01 16.02
CA PRO A 348 11.52 -11.29 16.69
C PRO A 348 10.99 -10.02 17.35
N SER A 349 11.51 -9.69 18.54
CA SER A 349 11.14 -8.48 19.29
C SER A 349 11.56 -7.17 18.60
N THR A 350 12.38 -7.26 17.55
CA THR A 350 12.73 -6.11 16.71
C THR A 350 11.57 -5.67 15.85
N ILE A 351 10.67 -6.58 15.45
CA ILE A 351 9.50 -6.27 14.64
C ILE A 351 8.46 -5.62 15.53
N THR A 352 8.28 -4.31 15.33
CA THR A 352 7.32 -3.47 16.06
C THR A 352 6.09 -3.15 15.22
N HIS A 353 6.18 -3.27 13.90
CA HIS A 353 5.08 -2.97 12.98
C HIS A 353 4.73 -4.21 12.17
N LEU A 354 3.49 -4.67 12.30
CA LEU A 354 2.99 -5.85 11.59
C LEU A 354 1.73 -5.49 10.80
N SER A 355 1.77 -5.70 9.50
CA SER A 355 0.64 -5.55 8.59
C SER A 355 0.37 -6.88 7.90
N LEU A 356 -0.74 -7.54 8.23
CA LEU A 356 -1.08 -8.87 7.72
C LEU A 356 -2.42 -8.87 7.00
N PHE A 357 -2.38 -9.34 5.77
CA PHE A 357 -3.54 -9.41 4.90
C PHE A 357 -3.74 -10.85 4.43
N LEU A 358 -4.64 -11.57 5.10
CA LEU A 358 -4.89 -12.99 4.83
C LEU A 358 -6.06 -13.22 3.85
N GLU A 359 -6.96 -12.25 3.74
CA GLU A 359 -8.17 -12.37 2.93
C GLU A 359 -8.41 -11.11 2.10
N ALA A 360 -8.32 -11.26 0.77
CA ALA A 360 -8.54 -10.16 -0.17
C ALA A 360 -10.00 -9.96 -0.59
N ASP A 361 -10.82 -11.00 -0.48
CA ASP A 361 -12.17 -11.00 -1.05
C ASP A 361 -13.19 -10.33 -0.11
N TYR A 362 -13.78 -9.20 -0.52
CA TYR A 362 -14.76 -8.43 0.26
C TYR A 362 -16.21 -8.82 -0.05
N ARG A 363 -16.41 -9.91 -0.79
CA ARG A 363 -17.75 -10.43 -1.06
C ARG A 363 -18.38 -10.97 0.23
N ARG A 364 -19.67 -10.75 0.35
CA ARG A 364 -20.49 -11.27 1.44
C ARG A 364 -20.53 -12.81 1.37
N GLU A 365 -20.13 -13.45 2.47
CA GLU A 365 -20.20 -14.91 2.63
C GLU A 365 -21.61 -15.31 3.08
N MET A 366 -22.25 -16.24 2.37
CA MET A 366 -23.54 -16.80 2.78
C MET A 366 -23.39 -17.91 3.83
N SER A 367 -22.25 -18.58 3.82
CA SER A 367 -21.88 -19.64 4.78
C SER A 367 -20.38 -19.64 5.02
N THR A 368 -19.94 -20.25 6.11
CA THR A 368 -18.51 -20.34 6.44
C THR A 368 -17.77 -21.20 5.41
N PRO A 369 -16.71 -20.69 4.75
CA PRO A 369 -16.00 -21.44 3.74
C PRO A 369 -15.16 -22.57 4.35
N GLY A 370 -14.99 -23.66 3.61
CA GLY A 370 -14.32 -24.87 4.10
C GLY A 370 -12.85 -24.68 4.52
N TYR A 371 -12.15 -23.64 4.04
CA TYR A 371 -10.81 -23.34 4.54
C TYR A 371 -10.84 -22.85 5.99
N ALA A 372 -11.86 -22.07 6.37
CA ALA A 372 -11.99 -21.52 7.72
C ALA A 372 -12.34 -22.63 8.72
N TYR A 373 -13.18 -23.58 8.31
CA TYR A 373 -13.47 -24.80 9.08
C TYR A 373 -12.19 -25.59 9.40
N LYS A 374 -11.37 -25.86 8.38
CA LYS A 374 -10.08 -26.55 8.56
C LYS A 374 -9.12 -25.82 9.52
N VAL A 375 -9.15 -24.50 9.53
CA VAL A 375 -8.33 -23.70 10.46
C VAL A 375 -8.88 -23.84 11.88
N ALA A 376 -10.19 -23.64 12.07
CA ALA A 376 -10.83 -23.70 13.37
C ALA A 376 -10.68 -25.07 14.07
N GLN A 377 -10.63 -26.16 13.29
CA GLN A 377 -10.36 -27.51 13.82
C GLN A 377 -8.93 -27.69 14.38
N GLN A 378 -7.97 -26.88 13.94
CA GLN A 378 -6.56 -27.04 14.33
C GLN A 378 -6.11 -25.97 15.31
N VAL A 379 -6.59 -24.73 15.13
CA VAL A 379 -6.12 -23.59 15.92
C VAL A 379 -7.14 -22.46 15.94
N HIS A 380 -7.25 -21.81 17.10
CA HIS A 380 -7.89 -20.50 17.14
C HIS A 380 -6.90 -19.42 16.68
N PHE A 381 -6.94 -19.08 15.39
CA PHE A 381 -5.99 -18.12 14.79
C PHE A 381 -5.95 -16.77 15.51
N CYS A 382 -7.09 -16.21 15.93
CA CYS A 382 -7.16 -14.93 16.63
C CYS A 382 -6.35 -14.90 17.93
N ALA A 383 -6.34 -16.00 18.68
CA ALA A 383 -5.50 -16.15 19.87
C ALA A 383 -4.00 -16.18 19.51
N LYS A 384 -3.63 -16.87 18.42
CA LYS A 384 -2.25 -16.90 17.93
C LYS A 384 -1.76 -15.55 17.39
N LEU A 385 -2.65 -14.76 16.79
CA LEU A 385 -2.36 -13.37 16.43
C LEU A 385 -2.14 -12.50 17.66
N ALA A 386 -2.92 -12.71 18.72
CA ALA A 386 -2.74 -12.00 19.97
C ALA A 386 -1.42 -12.32 20.68
N GLU A 387 -0.87 -13.53 20.53
CA GLU A 387 0.44 -13.89 21.10
C GLU A 387 1.60 -13.02 20.57
N ALA A 388 1.46 -12.40 19.40
CA ALA A 388 2.46 -11.50 18.83
C ALA A 388 2.41 -10.08 19.41
N THR A 389 1.31 -9.66 20.04
CA THR A 389 1.08 -8.27 20.43
C THR A 389 2.09 -7.68 21.43
N PRO A 390 2.72 -8.43 22.35
CA PRO A 390 3.67 -7.83 23.30
C PRO A 390 4.90 -7.19 22.64
N ALA A 391 5.31 -7.68 21.47
CA ALA A 391 6.44 -7.13 20.72
C ALA A 391 6.05 -5.93 19.83
N LEU A 392 4.76 -5.74 19.56
CA LEU A 392 4.27 -4.81 18.55
C LEU A 392 3.94 -3.43 19.15
N GLU A 393 4.23 -2.40 18.37
CA GLU A 393 3.73 -1.04 18.53
C GLU A 393 2.52 -0.77 17.63
N HIS A 394 2.51 -1.38 16.44
CA HIS A 394 1.47 -1.17 15.43
C HIS A 394 1.04 -2.50 14.79
N LEU A 395 -0.26 -2.78 14.83
CA LEU A 395 -0.87 -3.94 14.19
C LEU A 395 -1.93 -3.49 13.18
N SER A 396 -1.77 -3.91 11.92
CA SER A 396 -2.79 -3.86 10.89
C SER A 396 -3.14 -5.27 10.45
N TYR A 397 -4.43 -5.62 10.43
CA TYR A 397 -4.88 -6.96 10.08
C TYR A 397 -6.15 -6.94 9.24
N THR A 398 -6.14 -7.70 8.15
CA THR A 398 -7.34 -7.98 7.33
C THR A 398 -7.60 -9.48 7.26
N GLY A 399 -8.77 -9.88 7.74
CA GLY A 399 -9.21 -11.28 7.73
C GLY A 399 -10.27 -11.56 8.80
N ARG A 400 -10.24 -12.79 9.32
CA ARG A 400 -11.17 -13.26 10.34
C ARG A 400 -10.66 -12.96 11.74
N ILE A 401 -11.46 -12.25 12.53
CA ILE A 401 -11.09 -11.89 13.89
C ILE A 401 -12.29 -11.88 14.82
N CYS A 402 -12.14 -12.43 16.02
CA CYS A 402 -13.16 -12.39 17.07
C CYS A 402 -12.58 -11.83 18.37
N ARG A 403 -13.47 -11.69 19.35
CA ARG A 403 -13.17 -11.19 20.70
C ARG A 403 -11.95 -11.84 21.35
N ALA A 404 -11.72 -13.14 21.13
CA ALA A 404 -10.60 -13.87 21.73
C ALA A 404 -9.23 -13.24 21.44
N PHE A 405 -9.08 -12.51 20.32
CA PHE A 405 -7.87 -11.72 20.08
C PHE A 405 -7.60 -10.73 21.22
N PHE A 406 -8.61 -9.94 21.60
CA PHE A 406 -8.47 -8.92 22.64
C PHE A 406 -8.37 -9.53 24.04
N ASP A 407 -9.11 -10.61 24.32
CA ASP A 407 -9.03 -11.31 25.61
C ASP A 407 -7.59 -11.85 25.83
N VAL A 408 -6.99 -12.48 24.82
CA VAL A 408 -5.61 -12.99 24.90
C VAL A 408 -4.57 -11.86 24.89
N ALA A 409 -4.79 -10.80 24.10
CA ALA A 409 -3.87 -9.66 24.06
C ALA A 409 -3.81 -8.95 25.42
N ALA A 410 -4.96 -8.77 26.09
CA ALA A 410 -5.03 -8.23 27.43
C ALA A 410 -4.32 -9.13 28.45
N LEU A 411 -4.52 -10.45 28.36
CA LEU A 411 -3.87 -11.43 29.25
C LEU A 411 -2.34 -11.43 29.10
N LYS A 412 -1.83 -11.19 27.89
CA LYS A 412 -0.39 -11.14 27.59
C LYS A 412 0.23 -9.77 27.84
N ALA A 413 -0.58 -8.73 28.00
CA ALA A 413 -0.10 -7.39 28.23
C ALA A 413 0.32 -7.20 29.69
N ASN A 414 1.44 -6.51 29.89
CA ASN A 414 1.77 -5.91 31.17
C ASN A 414 1.37 -4.42 31.13
N PRO A 415 0.37 -3.98 31.92
CA PRO A 415 -0.16 -2.60 31.86
C PRO A 415 0.88 -1.49 32.01
N ARG A 416 2.04 -1.78 32.63
CA ARG A 416 3.12 -0.81 32.83
C ARG A 416 4.12 -0.77 31.67
N LEU A 417 4.16 -1.81 30.85
CA LEU A 417 5.15 -2.02 29.80
C LEU A 417 4.52 -2.17 28.41
N THR A 418 3.23 -1.89 28.26
CA THR A 418 2.58 -2.04 26.95
C THR A 418 3.17 -1.07 25.95
N ARG A 419 3.51 -1.58 24.77
CA ARG A 419 4.05 -0.78 23.66
C ARG A 419 3.07 -0.63 22.50
N LEU A 420 1.99 -1.42 22.49
CA LEU A 420 1.00 -1.43 21.42
C LEU A 420 0.20 -0.12 21.43
N LYS A 421 0.49 0.75 20.46
CA LYS A 421 -0.10 2.08 20.29
C LYS A 421 -1.29 2.06 19.36
N SER A 422 -1.21 1.29 18.27
CA SER A 422 -2.29 1.26 17.27
C SER A 422 -2.72 -0.15 16.86
N ILE A 423 -4.03 -0.35 16.74
CA ILE A 423 -4.64 -1.54 16.15
C ILE A 423 -5.61 -1.11 15.05
N ASP A 424 -5.45 -1.67 13.85
CA ASP A 424 -6.33 -1.46 12.70
C ASP A 424 -6.82 -2.79 12.14
N LEU A 425 -8.10 -3.09 12.33
CA LEU A 425 -8.73 -4.34 11.92
C LEU A 425 -9.73 -4.09 10.79
N THR A 426 -9.46 -4.73 9.65
CA THR A 426 -10.44 -4.87 8.56
C THR A 426 -11.06 -6.25 8.65
N VAL A 427 -12.22 -6.32 9.29
CA VAL A 427 -12.94 -7.55 9.58
C VAL A 427 -13.62 -8.05 8.31
N LYS A 428 -13.32 -9.29 7.90
CA LYS A 428 -14.05 -9.99 6.84
C LYS A 428 -15.20 -10.81 7.41
N ASN A 429 -14.92 -11.53 8.48
CA ASN A 429 -15.89 -12.33 9.21
C ASN A 429 -15.39 -12.47 10.65
N ILE A 430 -16.26 -12.89 11.55
CA ILE A 430 -15.97 -13.07 12.97
C ILE A 430 -16.01 -14.56 13.27
N CYS A 431 -15.00 -15.09 13.96
CA CYS A 431 -14.99 -16.50 14.35
C CYS A 431 -16.19 -16.80 15.25
N ARG A 432 -16.92 -17.88 14.92
CA ARG A 432 -18.11 -18.34 15.66
C ARG A 432 -17.81 -19.67 16.35
N SER A 433 -18.55 -19.95 17.43
CA SER A 433 -18.56 -21.27 18.06
C SER A 433 -18.89 -22.35 17.00
N PRO A 434 -18.29 -23.55 17.06
CA PRO A 434 -18.55 -24.65 16.12
C PRO A 434 -20.03 -24.96 15.88
N GLU A 435 -20.90 -24.72 16.85
CA GLU A 435 -22.34 -24.97 16.79
C GLU A 435 -23.10 -24.00 15.86
N PHE A 436 -22.57 -22.80 15.58
CA PHE A 436 -23.28 -21.72 14.86
C PHE A 436 -22.61 -21.32 13.53
N GLN A 437 -21.76 -22.18 12.96
CA GLN A 437 -20.92 -21.86 11.80
C GLN A 437 -21.67 -21.76 10.45
N SER A 438 -22.98 -22.00 10.40
CA SER A 438 -23.79 -21.91 9.17
C SER A 438 -24.19 -20.49 8.77
N SER A 439 -23.97 -19.52 9.65
CA SER A 439 -24.42 -18.14 9.47
C SER A 439 -23.41 -17.30 8.67
N GLY A 440 -23.94 -16.50 7.74
CA GLY A 440 -23.18 -15.77 6.74
C GLY A 440 -22.40 -14.57 7.28
N THR A 441 -22.33 -13.48 6.53
CA THR A 441 -21.74 -12.20 6.95
C THR A 441 -22.64 -11.07 6.49
N GLY A 442 -22.47 -9.91 7.12
CA GLY A 442 -23.03 -8.66 6.63
C GLY A 442 -24.08 -8.07 7.53
N ILE A 443 -24.51 -6.86 7.14
CA ILE A 443 -25.39 -6.00 7.95
C ILE A 443 -26.81 -6.56 8.14
N PHE A 444 -27.17 -7.60 7.39
CA PHE A 444 -28.46 -8.29 7.49
C PHE A 444 -28.42 -9.48 8.47
N ASP A 445 -27.23 -9.98 8.85
CA ASP A 445 -27.11 -11.10 9.78
C ASP A 445 -27.04 -10.60 11.23
N VAL A 446 -28.10 -10.86 12.01
CA VAL A 446 -28.19 -10.51 13.45
C VAL A 446 -27.00 -11.04 14.22
N SER A 447 -26.64 -12.30 13.97
CA SER A 447 -25.57 -12.96 14.69
C SER A 447 -24.22 -12.34 14.32
N PHE A 448 -24.03 -11.91 13.07
CA PHE A 448 -22.84 -11.14 12.70
C PHE A 448 -22.75 -9.82 13.46
N ILE A 449 -23.84 -9.03 13.52
CA ILE A 449 -23.87 -7.73 14.22
C ILE A 449 -23.62 -7.90 15.72
N GLN A 450 -24.23 -8.89 16.36
CA GLN A 450 -23.98 -9.21 17.77
C GLN A 450 -22.52 -9.61 18.03
N ASN A 451 -21.94 -10.43 17.14
CA ASN A 451 -20.54 -10.80 17.24
C ASN A 451 -19.60 -9.61 16.99
N PHE A 452 -19.99 -8.66 16.14
CA PHE A 452 -19.26 -7.41 15.93
C PHE A 452 -19.30 -6.55 17.19
N GLU A 453 -20.45 -6.43 17.85
CA GLU A 453 -20.56 -5.78 19.16
C GLU A 453 -19.61 -6.41 20.18
N ASN A 454 -19.62 -7.73 20.28
CA ASN A 454 -18.77 -8.48 21.20
C ASN A 454 -17.28 -8.29 20.91
N LEU A 455 -16.90 -8.16 19.63
CA LEU A 455 -15.54 -7.84 19.21
C LEU A 455 -15.14 -6.43 19.69
N VAL A 456 -15.99 -5.43 19.45
CA VAL A 456 -15.74 -4.04 19.91
C VAL A 456 -15.70 -3.97 21.44
N LEU A 457 -16.61 -4.65 22.13
CA LEU A 457 -16.65 -4.73 23.58
C LEU A 457 -15.37 -5.36 24.15
N GLY A 458 -14.89 -6.46 23.55
CA GLY A 458 -13.60 -7.06 23.90
C GLY A 458 -12.44 -6.09 23.73
N ALA A 459 -12.44 -5.34 22.64
CA ALA A 459 -11.45 -4.30 22.38
C ALA A 459 -11.46 -3.22 23.47
N ILE A 460 -12.65 -2.72 23.84
CA ILE A 460 -12.83 -1.75 24.92
C ILE A 460 -12.29 -2.28 26.25
N ARG A 461 -12.66 -3.51 26.63
CA ARG A 461 -12.17 -4.12 27.86
C ARG A 461 -10.66 -4.30 27.87
N SER A 462 -10.07 -4.68 26.74
CA SER A 462 -8.62 -4.90 26.65
C SER A 462 -7.80 -3.64 26.89
N MET A 463 -8.37 -2.45 26.72
CA MET A 463 -7.69 -1.17 26.97
C MET A 463 -7.33 -0.94 28.44
N GLU A 464 -7.94 -1.66 29.37
CA GLU A 464 -7.55 -1.65 30.78
C GLU A 464 -6.13 -2.20 30.96
N ALA A 465 -5.78 -3.23 30.19
CA ALA A 465 -4.44 -3.79 30.15
C ALA A 465 -3.54 -3.12 29.10
N LEU A 466 -4.10 -2.75 27.94
CA LEU A 466 -3.41 -2.09 26.82
C LEU A 466 -3.41 -0.57 27.02
N THR A 467 -2.67 -0.09 28.01
CA THR A 467 -2.69 1.32 28.43
C THR A 467 -2.09 2.27 27.40
N ALA A 468 -1.12 1.82 26.60
CA ALA A 468 -0.50 2.61 25.53
C ALA A 468 -1.37 2.74 24.26
N LEU A 469 -2.48 2.01 24.15
CA LEU A 469 -3.33 2.01 22.96
C LEU A 469 -4.08 3.35 22.86
N ASN A 470 -3.75 4.14 21.83
CA ASN A 470 -4.36 5.44 21.54
C ASN A 470 -5.13 5.48 20.22
N PHE A 471 -4.89 4.48 19.36
CA PHE A 471 -5.60 4.30 18.10
C PHE A 471 -6.17 2.89 18.01
N LEU A 472 -7.48 2.78 17.85
CA LEU A 472 -8.16 1.52 17.64
C LEU A 472 -9.22 1.69 16.55
N ARG A 473 -9.05 0.98 15.44
CA ARG A 473 -10.03 0.92 14.36
C ARG A 473 -10.46 -0.52 14.13
N ILE A 474 -11.76 -0.74 14.09
CA ILE A 474 -12.38 -2.01 13.70
C ILE A 474 -13.42 -1.68 12.65
N ARG A 475 -13.29 -2.21 11.44
CA ARG A 475 -14.23 -1.91 10.35
C ARG A 475 -14.60 -3.17 9.59
N TYR A 476 -15.87 -3.29 9.27
CA TYR A 476 -16.36 -4.26 8.29
C TYR A 476 -16.49 -3.57 6.93
N VAL A 477 -16.13 -4.28 5.86
CA VAL A 477 -16.25 -3.77 4.48
C VAL A 477 -17.07 -4.76 3.67
N ASP A 478 -18.30 -4.37 3.37
CA ASP A 478 -19.19 -5.06 2.44
C ASP A 478 -19.18 -4.35 1.09
N LEU A 479 -18.66 -5.01 0.07
CA LEU A 479 -18.84 -4.61 -1.32
C LEU A 479 -19.97 -5.47 -1.88
N GLY A 480 -21.21 -5.01 -1.73
CA GLY A 480 -22.39 -5.73 -2.21
C GLY A 480 -22.31 -6.11 -3.70
N LYS A 481 -23.16 -7.05 -4.14
CA LYS A 481 -23.18 -7.58 -5.53
C LYS A 481 -23.24 -6.48 -6.61
N SER A 482 -23.88 -5.35 -6.33
CA SER A 482 -24.11 -4.29 -7.31
C SER A 482 -22.91 -3.37 -7.54
N THR A 483 -21.92 -3.33 -6.64
CA THR A 483 -20.64 -2.60 -6.86
C THR A 483 -19.75 -3.29 -7.89
N MET A 484 -20.10 -4.49 -8.34
CA MET A 484 -19.32 -5.26 -9.32
C MET A 484 -19.32 -4.65 -10.72
N HIS A 485 -20.38 -3.94 -11.16
CA HIS A 485 -20.37 -3.38 -12.52
C HIS A 485 -19.34 -2.25 -12.71
N ASN A 486 -18.91 -1.60 -11.62
CA ASN A 486 -17.84 -0.58 -11.66
C ASN A 486 -16.50 -1.11 -11.13
N TRP A 487 -16.41 -2.38 -10.68
CA TRP A 487 -15.17 -2.88 -10.08
C TRP A 487 -14.05 -3.08 -11.10
N ALA A 488 -14.37 -3.48 -12.34
CA ALA A 488 -13.38 -3.62 -13.40
C ALA A 488 -12.69 -2.27 -13.70
N THR A 489 -13.44 -1.17 -13.66
CA THR A 489 -12.94 0.20 -13.84
C THR A 489 -12.25 0.73 -12.57
N ILE A 490 -12.72 0.37 -11.38
CA ILE A 490 -12.19 0.84 -10.10
C ILE A 490 -10.92 0.09 -9.67
N VAL A 491 -10.76 -1.20 -9.99
CA VAL A 491 -9.57 -1.98 -9.59
C VAL A 491 -8.40 -1.80 -10.55
N GLN A 492 -8.63 -1.27 -11.75
CA GLN A 492 -7.56 -0.74 -12.58
C GLN A 492 -6.97 0.57 -12.00
N SER A 493 -7.71 1.21 -11.10
CA SER A 493 -7.26 2.35 -10.31
C SER A 493 -6.93 1.92 -8.88
N HIS A 494 -5.68 1.50 -8.66
CA HIS A 494 -5.06 1.24 -7.34
C HIS A 494 -5.06 2.48 -6.39
N LEU A 495 -5.87 3.51 -6.69
CA LEU A 495 -5.87 4.86 -6.13
C LEU A 495 -6.97 5.11 -5.07
N MET A 496 -7.97 4.22 -4.95
CA MET A 496 -9.05 4.36 -3.95
C MET A 496 -8.69 3.82 -2.55
N LEU A 497 -7.65 2.98 -2.44
CA LEU A 497 -7.12 2.52 -1.14
C LEU A 497 -6.01 3.43 -0.60
N THR A 498 -5.61 4.45 -1.36
CA THR A 498 -4.35 5.17 -1.16
C THR A 498 -4.47 6.69 -1.08
N THR A 499 -5.66 7.24 -1.29
CA THR A 499 -5.96 8.63 -0.96
C THR A 499 -6.60 8.66 0.42
N GLY A 500 -6.22 9.62 1.26
CA GLY A 500 -6.79 9.84 2.61
C GLY A 500 -8.30 10.14 2.63
N LEU A 501 -9.02 9.88 1.53
CA LEU A 501 -10.46 9.85 1.42
C LEU A 501 -11.10 8.60 2.04
N ALA A 502 -10.34 7.75 2.74
CA ALA A 502 -10.88 6.64 3.52
C ALA A 502 -11.71 7.09 4.74
N GLU A 503 -11.68 8.39 5.10
CA GLU A 503 -12.70 8.95 6.00
C GLU A 503 -14.06 9.10 5.31
N SER A 504 -14.14 9.02 3.97
CA SER A 504 -15.31 9.49 3.19
C SER A 504 -16.19 8.44 2.49
N ALA A 505 -15.81 7.15 2.41
CA ALA A 505 -16.59 6.19 1.60
C ALA A 505 -16.70 4.79 2.19
N VAL A 506 -17.03 4.67 3.48
CA VAL A 506 -17.75 3.48 3.96
C VAL A 506 -19.21 3.72 3.60
N PRO A 507 -19.92 2.80 2.89
CA PRO A 507 -21.37 2.93 2.76
C PRO A 507 -21.93 3.18 4.16
N PRO A 508 -22.81 4.16 4.39
CA PRO A 508 -23.21 4.65 5.72
C PRO A 508 -23.82 3.58 6.65
N LEU A 509 -23.88 2.33 6.19
CA LEU A 509 -24.46 1.18 6.86
C LEU A 509 -23.40 0.18 7.37
N ASN A 510 -22.16 0.14 6.88
CA ASN A 510 -21.24 -0.90 7.34
C ASN A 510 -20.74 -0.61 8.77
N PRO A 511 -20.81 -1.59 9.69
CA PRO A 511 -20.40 -1.38 11.07
C PRO A 511 -18.90 -1.12 11.16
N TYR A 512 -18.56 -0.12 11.95
CA TYR A 512 -17.20 0.23 12.29
C TYR A 512 -17.13 0.81 13.70
N PHE A 513 -15.96 0.79 14.30
CA PHE A 513 -15.63 1.47 15.55
C PHE A 513 -14.26 2.12 15.36
N LEU A 514 -14.14 3.38 15.73
CA LEU A 514 -12.89 4.13 15.70
C LEU A 514 -12.73 4.86 17.03
N MET A 515 -11.59 4.66 17.68
CA MET A 515 -11.08 5.52 18.72
C MET A 515 -9.75 6.10 18.27
N ARG A 516 -9.62 7.43 18.36
CA ARG A 516 -8.39 8.16 18.11
C ARG A 516 -8.32 9.36 19.05
N ASP A 517 -7.23 9.49 19.78
CA ASP A 517 -6.96 10.67 20.63
C ASP A 517 -8.11 10.99 21.61
N GLY A 518 -8.71 9.95 22.19
CA GLY A 518 -9.84 10.07 23.12
C GLY A 518 -11.19 10.36 22.45
N ARG A 519 -11.27 10.44 21.12
CA ARG A 519 -12.53 10.60 20.39
C ARG A 519 -12.97 9.29 19.78
N CYS A 520 -14.26 8.98 19.93
CA CYS A 520 -14.89 7.77 19.44
C CYS A 520 -15.94 8.07 18.36
N THR A 521 -15.97 7.26 17.30
CA THR A 521 -17.03 7.26 16.27
C THR A 521 -17.38 5.83 15.85
N GLY A 522 -18.53 5.68 15.18
CA GLY A 522 -19.03 4.39 14.70
C GLY A 522 -20.10 3.77 15.59
N VAL A 523 -20.11 2.45 15.70
CA VAL A 523 -21.17 1.73 16.42
C VAL A 523 -21.11 2.02 17.92
N TRP A 524 -22.29 2.14 18.54
CA TRP A 524 -22.42 2.33 19.98
C TRP A 524 -23.60 1.54 20.55
N SER A 525 -23.53 1.23 21.84
CA SER A 525 -24.62 0.66 22.64
C SER A 525 -24.43 1.06 24.10
N ASP A 526 -25.47 0.94 24.93
CA ASP A 526 -25.35 1.28 26.36
C ASP A 526 -24.30 0.44 27.09
N THR A 527 -24.04 -0.77 26.60
CA THR A 527 -22.97 -1.64 27.11
C THR A 527 -21.59 -1.12 26.70
N LEU A 528 -21.42 -0.72 25.43
CA LEU A 528 -20.16 -0.13 24.95
C LEU A 528 -19.85 1.20 25.65
N LEU A 529 -20.86 2.05 25.84
CA LEU A 529 -20.70 3.35 26.51
C LEU A 529 -20.29 3.19 27.98
N ARG A 530 -20.96 2.30 28.73
CA ARG A 530 -20.63 2.03 30.14
C ARG A 530 -19.21 1.50 30.30
N GLU A 531 -18.80 0.57 29.44
CA GLU A 531 -17.47 -0.03 29.52
C GLU A 531 -16.38 0.94 29.04
N LEU A 532 -16.67 1.78 28.05
CA LEU A 532 -15.76 2.84 27.62
C LEU A 532 -15.54 3.85 28.75
N ALA A 533 -16.61 4.31 29.41
CA ALA A 533 -16.52 5.23 30.54
C ALA A 533 -15.73 4.62 31.72
N ARG A 534 -15.81 3.30 31.93
CA ARG A 534 -15.04 2.59 32.96
C ARG A 534 -13.55 2.53 32.64
N VAL A 535 -13.18 2.17 31.40
CA VAL A 535 -11.79 1.85 31.02
C VAL A 535 -11.01 3.07 30.48
N ARG A 536 -11.72 4.02 29.88
CA ARG A 536 -11.20 5.28 29.34
C ARG A 536 -12.18 6.42 29.66
N PRO A 537 -12.21 6.91 30.91
CA PRO A 537 -13.15 7.96 31.34
C PRO A 537 -13.06 9.26 30.53
N MET A 538 -11.89 9.55 29.96
CA MET A 538 -11.66 10.74 29.13
C MET A 538 -12.10 10.56 27.67
N ALA A 539 -12.43 9.32 27.26
CA ALA A 539 -12.86 9.06 25.89
C ALA A 539 -14.34 9.41 25.71
N GLN A 540 -14.66 10.10 24.62
CA GLN A 540 -16.02 10.58 24.35
C GLN A 540 -16.41 10.28 22.90
N TYR A 541 -17.68 9.93 22.68
CA TYR A 541 -18.24 9.84 21.33
C TYR A 541 -18.51 11.24 20.78
N GLU A 542 -18.16 11.48 19.51
CA GLU A 542 -18.42 12.78 18.86
C GLU A 542 -19.92 13.04 18.64
N GLU A 543 -20.67 11.97 18.36
CA GLU A 543 -22.10 11.99 18.10
C GLU A 543 -22.69 10.64 18.54
N LEU A 544 -23.96 10.61 18.94
CA LEU A 544 -24.73 9.39 19.20
C LEU A 544 -26.04 9.46 18.43
N THR A 545 -26.11 8.81 17.27
CA THR A 545 -27.34 8.74 16.47
C THR A 545 -28.11 7.45 16.78
N GLU A 546 -29.40 7.57 17.07
CA GLU A 546 -30.31 6.46 17.43
C GLU A 546 -30.87 5.70 16.21
N ASN A 547 -30.89 6.33 15.02
CA ASN A 547 -31.47 5.74 13.82
C ASN A 547 -30.72 6.13 12.54
N PHE A 548 -30.99 5.38 11.46
CA PHE A 548 -30.40 5.61 10.13
C PHE A 548 -31.04 6.76 9.35
N GLY A 549 -32.05 7.43 9.90
CA GLY A 549 -33.00 8.21 9.10
C GLY A 549 -33.85 7.31 8.19
N ASP A 550 -34.46 7.89 7.15
CA ASP A 550 -35.33 7.17 6.23
C ASP A 550 -34.52 6.25 5.31
N LEU A 551 -34.75 4.94 5.43
CA LEU A 551 -34.14 3.93 4.56
C LEU A 551 -34.95 3.78 3.28
N ALA A 552 -34.31 3.97 2.14
CA ALA A 552 -34.94 3.80 0.83
C ALA A 552 -34.17 2.80 -0.03
N TRP A 553 -34.88 2.15 -0.95
CA TRP A 553 -34.30 1.24 -1.94
C TRP A 553 -34.20 1.96 -3.28
N ASN A 554 -33.03 1.94 -3.92
CA ASN A 554 -32.89 2.45 -5.28
C ASN A 554 -33.47 1.43 -6.29
N LYS A 555 -33.65 1.85 -7.55
CA LYS A 555 -34.15 0.98 -8.63
C LYS A 555 -33.29 -0.27 -8.86
N ASP A 556 -32.01 -0.25 -8.44
CA ASP A 556 -31.06 -1.36 -8.55
C ASP A 556 -31.08 -2.30 -7.32
N GLY A 557 -32.05 -2.14 -6.41
CA GLY A 557 -32.12 -2.94 -5.18
C GLY A 557 -31.02 -2.64 -4.16
N ARG A 558 -30.39 -1.45 -4.21
CA ARG A 558 -29.45 -0.96 -3.20
C ARG A 558 -30.19 -0.21 -2.12
N LEU A 559 -29.93 -0.58 -0.86
CA LEU A 559 -30.34 0.18 0.31
C LEU A 559 -29.48 1.44 0.42
N TYR A 560 -30.11 2.60 0.49
CA TYR A 560 -29.46 3.88 0.78
C TYR A 560 -30.22 4.64 1.86
N VAL A 561 -29.51 5.53 2.55
CA VAL A 561 -30.09 6.45 3.51
C VAL A 561 -30.58 7.68 2.75
N SER A 562 -31.88 7.93 2.77
CA SER A 562 -32.49 9.13 2.19
C SER A 562 -32.18 10.32 3.09
N THR A 563 -31.27 11.18 2.66
CA THR A 563 -30.94 12.43 3.37
C THR A 563 -31.94 13.51 2.95
N GLN A 564 -33.18 13.45 3.45
CA GLN A 564 -34.07 14.61 3.38
C GLN A 564 -33.59 15.66 4.39
N GLY A 565 -33.01 16.75 3.88
CA GLY A 565 -32.58 17.92 4.64
C GLY A 565 -31.21 17.79 5.30
N ASN A 566 -30.17 18.38 4.69
CA ASN A 566 -28.85 18.82 5.21
C ASN A 566 -28.13 18.02 6.33
N ARG A 567 -28.56 16.81 6.68
CA ARG A 567 -27.97 15.98 7.72
C ARG A 567 -26.72 15.34 7.16
N LEU A 568 -25.63 16.00 7.49
CA LEU A 568 -24.26 15.51 7.45
C LEU A 568 -24.23 14.03 7.85
N ARG A 569 -23.65 13.22 6.96
CA ARG A 569 -23.28 11.81 7.10
C ARG A 569 -23.19 11.31 8.55
N VAL A 570 -24.09 10.39 8.93
CA VAL A 570 -24.14 9.73 10.25
C VAL A 570 -22.75 9.22 10.64
N ARG A 571 -22.16 9.80 11.69
CA ARG A 571 -20.83 9.40 12.18
C ARG A 571 -20.91 8.23 13.15
N SER A 572 -21.92 8.18 14.00
CA SER A 572 -22.05 7.12 15.00
C SER A 572 -23.46 6.60 15.08
N LEU A 573 -23.63 5.28 15.16
CA LEU A 573 -24.94 4.66 15.06
C LEU A 573 -25.14 3.63 16.16
N LYS A 574 -26.33 3.65 16.78
CA LYS A 574 -26.71 2.63 17.75
C LYS A 574 -26.80 1.26 17.10
N ILE A 575 -26.20 0.26 17.73
CA ILE A 575 -26.11 -1.07 17.15
C ILE A 575 -27.47 -1.76 16.99
N SER A 576 -28.46 -1.40 17.81
CA SER A 576 -29.83 -1.90 17.68
C SER A 576 -30.52 -1.42 16.39
N SER A 577 -30.07 -0.33 15.79
CA SER A 577 -30.65 0.21 14.55
C SER A 577 -30.45 -0.74 13.36
N TYR A 578 -29.47 -1.65 13.41
CA TYR A 578 -29.31 -2.72 12.42
C TYR A 578 -30.49 -3.68 12.35
N ARG A 579 -31.31 -3.79 13.42
CA ARG A 579 -32.56 -4.57 13.38
C ARG A 579 -33.59 -3.98 12.42
N ILE A 580 -33.57 -2.66 12.22
CA ILE A 580 -34.49 -1.96 11.29
C ILE A 580 -34.15 -2.32 9.83
N ILE A 581 -32.87 -2.49 9.52
CA ILE A 581 -32.42 -2.95 8.20
C ILE A 581 -32.96 -4.36 7.90
N GLN A 582 -33.11 -5.19 8.93
CA GLN A 582 -33.61 -6.56 8.82
C GLN A 582 -35.13 -6.62 8.68
N SER A 583 -35.88 -5.76 9.39
CA SER A 583 -37.33 -5.69 9.20
C SER A 583 -37.72 -5.16 7.82
N ASN A 584 -36.85 -4.36 7.19
CA ASN A 584 -37.06 -3.75 5.87
C ASN A 584 -36.41 -4.53 4.71
N SER A 585 -35.68 -5.63 4.98
CA SER A 585 -35.26 -6.55 3.91
C SER A 585 -36.46 -7.37 3.45
N ARG A 586 -36.84 -7.22 2.18
CA ARG A 586 -37.91 -8.02 1.56
C ARG A 586 -37.57 -9.53 1.66
N PRO A 587 -38.58 -10.41 1.85
CA PRO A 587 -38.40 -11.84 1.69
C PRO A 587 -37.90 -12.22 0.29
#